data_AF-A0A2S9DHI2-F1
#
_entry.id   AF-A0A2S9DHI2-F1
#
_cell.length_a   1.000
_cell.length_b   1.000
_cell.length_c   1.000
_cell.angle_alpha   90.00
_cell.angle_beta   90.00
_cell.angle_gamma   90.00
#
_symmetry.space_group_name_H-M   'P 1'
#
loop_
_entity.id
_entity.type
_entity.pdbx_description
1 polymer ?
#
loop_
_entity_poly.entity_id
_entity_poly.type
_entity_poly.pdbx_seq_one_letter_code
_entity_poly.pdbx_strand_id
1 'polypeptide(L)'
;MFSISPSLLLTSAVIAALLTATINIVLARRRSREEERARVRTVFAEAFAAYAQYKEYPYVIRRRNADKPAEERVRISEQIRATQEKLSYYLAWTAAESSVVGSKYADLVHQMRAVAGTAMKDAWRVAPITEDSSMVIPTSEVNLSGLKGAEEAYRAAVAVHLAKLSPWWAH
;
A
#
# COMPACT_ATOMS: atom_id res chain seq x y z
N MET A 1 15.90 -5.58 66.86
CA MET A 1 16.83 -5.45 65.73
C MET A 1 16.59 -6.65 64.81
N PHE A 2 15.72 -6.49 63.81
CA PHE A 2 15.36 -7.59 62.90
C PHE A 2 16.53 -7.83 61.92
N SER A 3 17.23 -8.96 62.09
CA SER A 3 18.29 -9.38 61.18
C SER A 3 17.66 -10.06 59.97
N ILE A 4 17.58 -9.36 58.84
CA ILE A 4 17.11 -9.94 57.59
C ILE A 4 18.20 -10.88 57.08
N SER A 5 17.89 -12.18 56.94
CA SER A 5 18.86 -13.18 56.51
C SER A 5 19.30 -12.95 55.06
N PRO A 6 20.62 -12.94 54.74
CA PRO A 6 21.13 -12.67 53.39
C PRO A 6 20.65 -13.65 52.31
N SER A 7 20.23 -14.85 52.69
CA SER A 7 19.61 -15.86 51.81
C SER A 7 18.23 -15.45 51.27
N LEU A 8 17.44 -14.69 52.04
CA LEU A 8 16.13 -14.14 51.62
C LEU A 8 16.29 -12.98 50.62
N LEU A 9 17.35 -12.18 50.78
CA LEU A 9 17.69 -11.10 49.85
C LEU A 9 18.17 -11.64 48.49
N LEU A 10 18.94 -12.73 48.48
CA LEU A 10 19.40 -13.37 47.25
C LEU A 10 18.23 -14.02 46.48
N THR A 11 17.29 -14.66 47.16
CA THR A 11 16.11 -15.27 46.51
C THR A 11 15.15 -14.22 45.97
N SER A 12 14.87 -13.16 46.72
CA SER A 12 14.03 -12.04 46.24
C SER A 12 14.65 -11.27 45.08
N ALA A 13 15.97 -11.03 45.10
CA ALA A 13 16.69 -10.39 44.00
C ALA A 13 16.67 -11.23 42.72
N VAL A 14 16.85 -12.56 42.83
CA VAL A 14 16.75 -13.48 41.68
C VAL A 14 15.34 -13.50 41.11
N ILE A 15 14.30 -13.55 41.95
CA ILE A 15 12.90 -13.50 41.50
C ILE A 15 12.60 -12.17 40.80
N ALA A 16 13.02 -11.05 41.38
CA ALA A 16 12.85 -9.72 40.77
C ALA A 16 13.56 -9.60 39.42
N ALA A 17 14.78 -10.16 39.30
CA ALA A 17 15.54 -10.19 38.06
C ALA A 17 14.83 -11.03 36.97
N LEU A 18 14.31 -12.21 37.33
CA LEU A 18 13.56 -13.07 36.40
C LEU A 18 12.25 -12.44 35.94
N LEU A 19 11.51 -11.79 36.85
CA LEU A 19 10.30 -11.04 36.50
C LEU A 19 10.62 -9.88 35.56
N THR A 20 11.66 -9.10 35.87
CA THR A 20 12.10 -7.98 35.03
C THR A 20 12.54 -8.46 33.64
N ALA A 21 13.31 -9.54 33.57
CA ALA A 21 13.72 -10.14 32.30
C ALA A 21 12.50 -10.60 31.47
N THR A 22 11.52 -11.24 32.11
CA THR A 22 10.28 -11.68 31.45
C THR A 22 9.48 -10.50 30.91
N ILE A 23 9.30 -9.44 31.71
CA ILE A 23 8.61 -8.21 31.29
C ILE A 23 9.33 -7.57 30.11
N ASN A 24 10.65 -7.44 30.15
CA ASN A 24 11.45 -6.85 29.07
C ASN A 24 11.35 -7.68 27.78
N ILE A 25 11.38 -9.02 27.86
CA ILE A 25 11.19 -9.89 26.70
C ILE A 25 9.79 -9.72 26.10
N VAL A 26 8.74 -9.63 26.93
CA VAL A 26 7.37 -9.40 26.48
C VAL A 26 7.23 -8.03 25.80
N LEU A 27 7.81 -6.98 26.38
CA LEU A 27 7.81 -5.63 25.82
C LEU A 27 8.58 -5.55 24.50
N ALA A 28 9.76 -6.19 24.41
CA ALA A 28 10.55 -6.24 23.18
C ALA A 28 9.80 -6.98 22.07
N ARG A 29 9.16 -8.12 22.38
CA ARG A 29 8.32 -8.86 21.44
C ARG A 29 7.09 -8.06 21.00
N ARG A 30 6.51 -7.23 21.88
CA ARG A 30 5.41 -6.32 21.54
C ARG A 30 5.85 -5.27 20.52
N ARG A 31 6.92 -4.52 20.83
CA ARG A 31 7.45 -3.48 19.94
C ARG A 31 7.81 -4.03 18.57
N SER A 32 8.55 -5.14 18.53
CA SER A 32 8.94 -5.78 17.27
C SER A 32 7.73 -6.17 16.40
N ARG A 33 6.63 -6.66 17.00
CA ARG A 33 5.41 -7.01 16.25
C ARG A 33 4.65 -5.78 15.75
N GLU A 34 4.60 -4.71 16.55
CA GLU A 34 3.96 -3.46 16.16
C GLU A 34 4.73 -2.77 15.03
N GLU A 35 6.06 -2.75 15.12
CA GLU A 35 6.96 -2.25 14.08
C GLU A 35 6.82 -3.04 12.78
N GLU A 36 6.79 -4.37 12.86
CA GLU A 36 6.57 -5.24 11.70
C GLU A 36 5.22 -4.95 11.04
N ARG A 37 4.14 -4.91 11.82
CA ARG A 37 2.79 -4.60 11.32
C ARG A 37 2.72 -3.21 10.70
N ALA A 38 3.40 -2.23 11.29
CA ALA A 38 3.47 -0.87 10.75
C ALA A 38 4.22 -0.86 9.40
N ARG A 39 5.38 -1.53 9.30
CA ARG A 39 6.15 -1.65 8.06
C ARG A 39 5.31 -2.30 6.96
N VAL A 40 4.72 -3.46 7.24
CA VAL A 40 3.91 -4.22 6.28
C VAL A 40 2.69 -3.40 5.83
N ARG A 41 2.03 -2.70 6.75
CA ARG A 41 0.92 -1.80 6.42
C ARG A 41 1.36 -0.69 5.46
N THR A 42 2.50 -0.06 5.72
CA THR A 42 3.05 0.99 4.86
C THR A 42 3.34 0.45 3.46
N VAL A 43 4.01 -0.69 3.34
CA VAL A 43 4.30 -1.31 2.03
C VAL A 43 3.01 -1.56 1.24
N PHE A 44 1.98 -2.13 1.87
CA PHE A 44 0.70 -2.38 1.19
C PHE A 44 -0.07 -1.10 0.85
N ALA A 45 0.02 -0.07 1.68
CA ALA A 45 -0.60 1.22 1.40
C ALA A 45 0.08 1.92 0.22
N GLU A 46 1.40 1.93 0.18
CA GLU A 46 2.16 2.54 -0.92
C GLU A 46 1.99 1.76 -2.24
N ALA A 47 1.90 0.43 -2.16
CA ALA A 47 1.55 -0.41 -3.31
C ALA A 47 0.19 0.00 -3.91
N PHE A 48 -0.82 0.22 -3.05
CA PHE A 48 -2.12 0.72 -3.48
C PHE A 48 -2.05 2.15 -4.03
N ALA A 49 -1.21 3.00 -3.46
CA ALA A 49 -0.99 4.36 -3.92
C ALA A 49 -0.38 4.40 -5.34
N ALA A 50 0.57 3.50 -5.65
CA ALA A 50 1.14 3.37 -6.99
C ALA A 50 0.08 2.92 -8.02
N TYR A 51 -0.78 1.97 -7.65
CA TYR A 51 -1.95 1.58 -8.45
C TYR A 51 -2.90 2.78 -8.67
N ALA A 52 -3.21 3.52 -7.60
CA ALA A 52 -4.09 4.67 -7.66
C ALA A 52 -3.53 5.76 -8.57
N GLN A 53 -2.23 6.02 -8.52
CA GLN A 53 -1.55 6.98 -9.40
C GLN A 53 -1.68 6.56 -10.88
N TYR A 54 -1.48 5.27 -11.19
CA TYR A 54 -1.54 4.82 -12.58
C TYR A 54 -2.95 4.93 -13.18
N LYS A 55 -3.99 4.61 -12.41
CA LYS A 55 -5.38 4.70 -12.91
C LYS A 55 -5.85 6.12 -13.21
N GLU A 56 -5.14 7.15 -12.76
CA GLU A 56 -5.46 8.56 -13.04
C GLU A 56 -4.96 9.05 -14.41
N TYR A 57 -4.03 8.33 -15.06
CA TYR A 57 -3.45 8.78 -16.32
C TYR A 57 -4.43 9.03 -17.47
N PRO A 58 -5.57 8.31 -17.63
CA PRO A 58 -6.60 8.72 -18.60
C PRO A 58 -7.04 10.18 -18.42
N TYR A 59 -7.26 10.63 -17.17
CA TYR A 59 -7.67 12.00 -16.88
C TYR A 59 -6.54 13.00 -17.11
N VAL A 60 -5.30 12.65 -16.75
CA VAL A 60 -4.12 13.48 -17.05
C VAL A 60 -3.98 13.68 -18.57
N ILE A 61 -4.19 12.63 -19.37
CA ILE A 61 -4.13 12.71 -20.83
C ILE A 61 -5.27 13.57 -21.37
N ARG A 62 -6.50 13.46 -20.85
CA ARG A 62 -7.62 14.32 -21.27
C ARG A 62 -7.34 15.80 -20.98
N ARG A 63 -6.66 16.12 -19.87
CA ARG A 63 -6.32 17.48 -19.42
C ARG A 63 -4.94 17.98 -19.87
N ARG A 64 -4.31 17.29 -20.82
CA ARG A 64 -2.98 17.69 -21.34
C ARG A 64 -3.03 19.07 -21.98
N ASN A 65 -1.93 19.81 -21.91
CA ASN A 65 -1.84 21.13 -22.54
C ASN A 65 -1.96 21.02 -24.08
N ALA A 66 -2.97 21.70 -24.64
CA ALA A 66 -3.25 21.69 -26.08
C ALA A 66 -2.21 22.46 -26.91
N ASP A 67 -1.58 23.48 -26.34
CA ASP A 67 -0.60 24.33 -27.03
C ASP A 67 0.78 23.67 -27.14
N LYS A 68 1.03 22.63 -26.34
CA LYS A 68 2.34 21.97 -26.20
C LYS A 68 2.25 20.43 -26.34
N PRO A 69 1.69 19.91 -27.44
CA PRO A 69 1.37 18.48 -27.55
C PRO A 69 2.60 17.56 -27.51
N ALA A 70 3.75 18.00 -28.02
CA ALA A 70 4.99 17.20 -28.00
C ALA A 70 5.59 17.13 -26.60
N GLU A 71 5.69 18.27 -25.90
CA GLU A 71 6.18 18.34 -24.53
C GLU A 71 5.30 17.51 -23.58
N GLU A 72 3.98 17.59 -23.73
CA GLU A 72 3.04 16.82 -22.92
C GLU A 72 3.16 15.31 -23.12
N ARG A 73 3.42 14.85 -24.34
CA ARG A 73 3.67 13.41 -24.59
C ARG A 73 4.90 12.92 -23.84
N VAL A 74 5.99 13.69 -23.86
CA VAL A 74 7.22 13.35 -23.14
C VAL A 74 6.96 13.34 -21.64
N ARG A 75 6.41 14.45 -21.09
CA ARG A 75 6.10 14.58 -19.67
C ARG A 75 5.22 13.45 -19.15
N ILE A 76 4.12 13.16 -19.83
CA ILE A 76 3.18 12.12 -19.41
C ILE A 76 3.83 10.72 -19.52
N SER A 77 4.60 10.46 -20.57
CA SER A 77 5.29 9.17 -20.75
C SER A 77 6.33 8.92 -19.65
N GLU A 78 7.09 9.94 -19.26
CA GLU A 78 8.05 9.83 -18.16
C GLU A 78 7.38 9.59 -16.81
N GLN A 79 6.27 10.28 -16.54
CA GLN A 79 5.46 10.06 -15.34
C GLN A 79 4.88 8.63 -15.29
N ILE A 80 4.37 8.13 -16.42
CA ILE A 80 3.89 6.75 -16.52
C ILE A 80 5.03 5.77 -16.26
N ARG A 81 6.21 5.98 -16.85
CA ARG A 81 7.39 5.13 -16.64
C ARG A 81 7.76 5.06 -15.16
N ALA A 82 7.88 6.20 -14.49
CA ALA A 82 8.19 6.25 -13.06
C ALA A 82 7.13 5.53 -12.21
N THR A 83 5.85 5.62 -12.59
CA THR A 83 4.79 4.87 -11.90
C THR A 83 4.88 3.37 -12.17
N GLN A 84 5.23 2.95 -13.39
CA GLN A 84 5.46 1.53 -13.71
C GLN A 84 6.64 0.91 -12.95
N GLU A 85 7.70 1.69 -12.72
CA GLU A 85 8.81 1.28 -11.86
C GLU A 85 8.34 1.01 -10.43
N LYS A 86 7.55 1.93 -9.84
CA LYS A 86 6.94 1.73 -8.51
C LYS A 86 6.05 0.48 -8.47
N LEU A 87 5.20 0.29 -9.48
CA LEU A 87 4.34 -0.90 -9.56
C LEU A 87 5.16 -2.19 -9.58
N SER A 88 6.24 -2.22 -10.37
CA SER A 88 7.15 -3.37 -10.44
C SER A 88 7.85 -3.64 -9.11
N TYR A 89 8.30 -2.58 -8.43
CA TYR A 89 8.85 -2.66 -7.08
C TYR A 89 7.86 -3.28 -6.10
N TYR A 90 6.62 -2.78 -6.04
CA TYR A 90 5.63 -3.29 -5.10
C TYR A 90 5.09 -4.67 -5.48
N LEU A 91 5.12 -5.08 -6.77
CA LEU A 91 4.83 -6.46 -7.16
C LEU A 91 5.80 -7.44 -6.50
N ALA A 92 7.10 -7.12 -6.49
CA ALA A 92 8.10 -7.95 -5.83
C ALA A 92 7.92 -7.96 -4.30
N TRP A 93 7.77 -6.78 -3.68
CA TRP A 93 7.70 -6.67 -2.23
C TRP A 93 6.42 -7.23 -1.63
N THR A 94 5.26 -6.99 -2.26
CA THR A 94 4.01 -7.56 -1.75
C THR A 94 3.99 -9.09 -1.83
N ALA A 95 4.61 -9.68 -2.86
CA ALA A 95 4.79 -11.13 -2.97
C ALA A 95 5.75 -11.69 -1.92
N ALA A 96 6.83 -10.96 -1.60
CA ALA A 96 7.77 -11.34 -0.54
C ALA A 96 7.14 -11.29 0.86
N GLU A 97 6.31 -10.28 1.14
CA GLU A 97 5.64 -10.11 2.43
C GLU A 97 4.48 -11.11 2.64
N SER A 98 3.73 -11.42 1.58
CA SER A 98 2.58 -12.32 1.66
C SER A 98 2.17 -12.83 0.28
N SER A 99 2.28 -14.15 0.06
CA SER A 99 1.88 -14.76 -1.21
C SER A 99 0.43 -14.46 -1.61
N VAL A 100 -0.49 -14.43 -0.64
CA VAL A 100 -1.91 -14.12 -0.86
C VAL A 100 -2.10 -12.65 -1.24
N VAL A 101 -1.49 -11.72 -0.50
CA VAL A 101 -1.63 -10.28 -0.79
C VAL A 101 -0.93 -9.95 -2.11
N GLY A 102 0.27 -10.47 -2.34
CA GLY A 102 1.03 -10.31 -3.58
C GLY A 102 0.28 -10.82 -4.79
N SER A 103 -0.38 -11.99 -4.70
CA SER A 103 -1.26 -12.48 -5.78
C SER A 103 -2.41 -11.52 -6.06
N LYS A 104 -3.10 -11.01 -5.03
CA LYS A 104 -4.17 -10.02 -5.23
C LYS A 104 -3.69 -8.68 -5.74
N TYR A 105 -2.48 -8.26 -5.38
CA TYR A 105 -1.86 -7.07 -5.95
C TYR A 105 -1.49 -7.26 -7.42
N ALA A 106 -0.95 -8.43 -7.78
CA ALA A 106 -0.66 -8.77 -9.18
C ALA A 106 -1.92 -8.78 -10.05
N ASP A 107 -3.01 -9.40 -9.56
CA ASP A 107 -4.31 -9.39 -10.22
C ASP A 107 -4.83 -7.96 -10.39
N LEU A 108 -4.72 -7.13 -9.35
CA LEU A 108 -5.11 -5.72 -9.37
C LEU A 108 -4.34 -4.93 -10.43
N VAL A 109 -3.01 -5.05 -10.46
CA VAL A 109 -2.15 -4.36 -11.44
C VAL A 109 -2.43 -4.85 -12.87
N HIS A 110 -2.67 -6.15 -13.05
CA HIS A 110 -3.03 -6.71 -14.35
C HIS A 110 -4.34 -6.11 -14.88
N GLN A 111 -5.41 -6.14 -14.07
CA GLN A 111 -6.70 -5.58 -14.45
C GLN A 111 -6.63 -4.06 -14.66
N MET A 112 -5.90 -3.35 -13.81
CA MET A 112 -5.62 -1.92 -13.97
C MET A 112 -5.00 -1.60 -15.33
N ARG A 113 -3.96 -2.33 -15.73
CA ARG A 113 -3.29 -2.10 -17.03
C ARG A 113 -4.25 -2.34 -18.18
N ALA A 114 -5.12 -3.35 -18.09
CA ALA A 114 -6.13 -3.60 -19.12
C ALA A 114 -7.16 -2.47 -19.22
N VAL A 115 -7.77 -2.07 -18.09
CA VAL A 115 -8.84 -1.07 -18.06
C VAL A 115 -8.30 0.34 -18.27
N ALA A 116 -7.38 0.79 -17.40
CA ALA A 116 -6.84 2.14 -17.47
C ALA A 116 -5.95 2.33 -18.71
N GLY A 117 -5.21 1.30 -19.13
CA GLY A 117 -4.41 1.37 -20.37
C GLY A 117 -5.27 1.55 -21.62
N THR A 118 -6.44 0.89 -21.68
CA THR A 118 -7.43 1.12 -22.74
C THR A 118 -7.97 2.55 -22.69
N ALA A 119 -8.38 3.01 -21.50
CA ALA A 119 -8.88 4.38 -21.33
C ALA A 119 -7.81 5.45 -21.65
N MET A 120 -6.52 5.20 -21.36
CA MET A 120 -5.41 6.07 -21.75
C MET A 120 -5.27 6.14 -23.27
N LYS A 121 -5.36 5.00 -23.96
CA LYS A 121 -5.31 4.93 -25.43
C LYS A 121 -6.45 5.74 -26.05
N ASP A 122 -7.66 5.61 -25.52
CA ASP A 122 -8.82 6.36 -26.02
C ASP A 122 -8.72 7.86 -25.70
N ALA A 123 -8.21 8.22 -24.52
CA ALA A 123 -7.95 9.62 -24.15
C ALA A 123 -6.94 10.32 -25.08
N TRP A 124 -5.95 9.60 -25.62
CA TRP A 124 -5.00 10.14 -26.60
C TRP A 124 -5.62 10.39 -27.99
N ARG A 125 -6.70 9.68 -28.34
CA ARG A 125 -7.37 9.78 -29.65
C ARG A 125 -8.30 10.99 -29.77
N VAL A 126 -8.72 11.55 -28.64
CA VAL A 126 -9.61 12.72 -28.58
C VAL A 126 -8.82 14.00 -28.29
N ALA A 127 -9.34 15.14 -28.72
CA ALA A 127 -8.73 16.45 -28.46
C ALA A 127 -8.64 16.73 -26.93
N PRO A 128 -7.59 17.42 -26.45
CA PRO A 128 -7.52 17.82 -25.04
C PRO A 128 -8.71 18.67 -24.61
N ILE A 129 -9.03 18.65 -23.33
CA ILE A 129 -10.01 19.55 -22.73
C ILE A 129 -9.39 20.94 -22.59
N THR A 130 -10.08 21.95 -23.12
CA THR A 130 -9.67 23.37 -23.08
C THR A 130 -10.66 24.26 -22.35
N GLU A 131 -11.82 23.73 -21.95
CA GLU A 131 -12.89 24.48 -21.29
C GLU A 131 -13.11 23.96 -19.86
N ASP A 132 -13.26 24.90 -18.91
CA ASP A 132 -13.49 24.58 -17.49
C ASP A 132 -14.75 23.74 -17.26
N SER A 133 -15.80 23.98 -18.07
CA SER A 133 -17.07 23.23 -18.06
C SER A 133 -16.87 21.72 -18.28
N SER A 134 -15.79 21.35 -18.97
CA SER A 134 -15.47 19.98 -19.36
C SER A 134 -14.49 19.30 -18.39
N MET A 135 -14.09 19.95 -17.29
CA MET A 135 -13.10 19.40 -16.35
C MET A 135 -13.63 18.21 -15.52
N VAL A 136 -14.96 18.10 -15.38
CA VAL A 136 -15.64 16.93 -14.82
C VAL A 136 -15.85 15.91 -15.94
N ILE A 137 -14.98 14.89 -15.97
CA ILE A 137 -14.99 13.88 -17.03
C ILE A 137 -15.98 12.76 -16.65
N PRO A 138 -17.04 12.53 -17.43
CA PRO A 138 -18.05 11.52 -17.12
C PRO A 138 -17.52 10.10 -17.31
N THR A 139 -18.19 9.13 -16.67
CA THR A 139 -17.87 7.71 -16.81
C THR A 139 -18.07 7.17 -18.22
N SER A 140 -18.86 7.86 -19.06
CA SER A 140 -19.01 7.55 -20.49
C SER A 140 -17.73 7.82 -21.30
N GLU A 141 -16.85 8.70 -20.82
CA GLU A 141 -15.55 8.97 -21.44
C GLU A 141 -14.42 8.16 -20.79
N VAL A 142 -14.40 8.07 -19.46
CA VAL A 142 -13.39 7.31 -18.71
C VAL A 142 -14.10 6.38 -17.74
N ASN A 143 -14.26 5.12 -18.15
CA ASN A 143 -14.89 4.09 -17.33
C ASN A 143 -13.84 3.21 -16.64
N LEU A 144 -13.65 3.44 -15.34
CA LEU A 144 -12.78 2.62 -14.49
C LEU A 144 -13.55 1.66 -13.57
N SER A 145 -14.87 1.54 -13.74
CA SER A 145 -15.73 0.77 -12.83
C SER A 145 -15.37 -0.72 -12.77
N GLY A 146 -14.80 -1.28 -13.85
CA GLY A 146 -14.30 -2.65 -13.91
C GLY A 146 -13.21 -2.99 -12.89
N LEU A 147 -12.59 -1.98 -12.25
CA LEU A 147 -11.53 -2.20 -11.27
C LEU A 147 -12.03 -2.46 -9.84
N LYS A 148 -13.30 -2.14 -9.54
CA LYS A 148 -13.83 -2.18 -8.16
C LYS A 148 -13.64 -3.54 -7.49
N GLY A 149 -13.95 -4.63 -8.21
CA GLY A 149 -13.82 -5.98 -7.67
C GLY A 149 -12.37 -6.35 -7.32
N ALA A 150 -11.41 -5.98 -8.16
CA ALA A 150 -9.99 -6.20 -7.89
C ALA A 150 -9.49 -5.37 -6.70
N GLU A 151 -9.94 -4.11 -6.60
CA GLU A 151 -9.58 -3.24 -5.48
C GLU A 151 -10.10 -3.80 -4.14
N GLU A 152 -11.34 -4.27 -4.11
CA GLU A 152 -11.95 -4.90 -2.94
C GLU A 152 -11.21 -6.18 -2.55
N ALA A 153 -10.87 -7.03 -3.52
CA ALA A 153 -10.12 -8.26 -3.28
C ALA A 153 -8.75 -7.99 -2.66
N TYR A 154 -8.02 -6.98 -3.14
CA TYR A 154 -6.75 -6.57 -2.57
C TYR A 154 -6.91 -6.03 -1.14
N ARG A 155 -7.86 -5.10 -0.92
CA ARG A 155 -8.12 -4.52 0.42
C ARG A 155 -8.52 -5.59 1.43
N ALA A 156 -9.36 -6.56 1.04
CA ALA A 156 -9.76 -7.66 1.88
C ALA A 156 -8.56 -8.56 2.25
N ALA A 157 -7.70 -8.90 1.29
CA ALA A 157 -6.49 -9.68 1.55
C ALA A 157 -5.53 -8.96 2.51
N VAL A 158 -5.33 -7.65 2.33
CA VAL A 158 -4.53 -6.81 3.24
C VAL A 158 -5.13 -6.80 4.64
N ALA A 159 -6.44 -6.61 4.78
CA ALA A 159 -7.11 -6.60 6.08
C ALA A 159 -6.94 -7.93 6.82
N VAL A 160 -7.15 -9.06 6.14
CA VAL A 160 -6.95 -10.40 6.70
C VAL A 160 -5.49 -10.62 7.12
N HIS A 161 -4.53 -10.20 6.30
CA HIS A 161 -3.11 -10.35 6.63
C HIS A 161 -2.72 -9.51 7.84
N LEU A 162 -3.12 -8.23 7.89
CA LEU A 162 -2.82 -7.34 9.01
C LEU A 162 -3.52 -7.76 10.31
N ALA A 163 -4.68 -8.44 10.23
CA ALA A 163 -5.35 -9.02 11.39
C ALA A 163 -4.57 -10.19 11.99
N LYS A 164 -3.91 -11.03 11.17
CA LYS A 164 -3.03 -12.11 11.66
C LYS A 164 -1.80 -11.59 12.40
N LEU A 165 -1.36 -10.38 12.06
CA LEU A 165 -0.27 -9.68 12.74
C LEU A 165 -0.75 -8.91 13.99
N SER A 166 -2.06 -8.79 14.20
CA SER A 166 -2.60 -8.14 15.40
C SER A 166 -2.34 -8.97 16.66
N PRO A 167 -2.08 -8.34 17.81
CA PRO A 167 -1.95 -9.07 19.06
C PRO A 167 -3.24 -9.77 19.50
N TRP A 168 -3.09 -10.85 20.27
CA TRP A 168 -4.23 -11.61 20.83
C TRP A 168 -5.12 -10.81 21.80
N TRP A 169 -4.63 -9.69 22.35
CA TRP A 169 -5.38 -8.77 23.22
C TRP A 169 -6.08 -7.63 22.45
N ALA A 170 -6.00 -7.62 21.11
CA ALA A 170 -6.71 -6.66 20.27
C ALA A 170 -8.13 -7.13 19.88
N HIS A 171 -8.60 -8.24 20.47
CA HIS A 171 -9.91 -8.86 20.25
C HIS A 171 -10.64 -9.04 21.57
#